data_AF-A0AA35WD56-F1
#
_entry.id   AF-A0AA35WD56-F1
#
_cell.length_a   1.000
_cell.length_b   1.000
_cell.length_c   1.000
_cell.angle_alpha   90.00
_cell.angle_beta   90.00
_cell.angle_gamma   90.00
#
_symmetry.space_group_name_H-M   'P 1'
#
loop_
_entity.id
_entity.type
_entity.pdbx_description
1 polymer ?
#
loop_
_entity_poly.entity_id
_entity_poly.type
_entity_poly.pdbx_seq_one_letter_code
_entity_poly.pdbx_strand_id
1 'polypeptide(L)' 'MPNRLIDETSPYWLQHANNPVDWYPWGERRWSGRGQTISPSC' A
#
# COMPACT_ATOMS: atom_id res chain seq x y z
N MET A 1 3.07 -11.11 -14.23
CA MET A 1 3.53 -11.35 -12.85
C MET A 1 2.34 -11.11 -11.95
N PRO A 2 1.96 -12.05 -11.08
CA PRO A 2 0.83 -11.85 -10.18
C PRO A 2 1.16 -10.78 -9.13
N ASN A 3 0.22 -9.88 -8.89
CA ASN A 3 0.21 -8.90 -7.80
C ASN A 3 -0.20 -9.60 -6.49
N ARG A 4 0.11 -8.97 -5.35
CA ARG A 4 -0.31 -9.31 -3.97
C ARG A 4 -1.81 -9.59 -3.79
N LEU A 5 -2.66 -9.17 -4.73
CA LEU A 5 -4.09 -9.52 -4.74
C LEU A 5 -4.36 -11.02 -4.95
N ILE A 6 -3.35 -11.83 -5.28
CA ILE A 6 -3.50 -13.28 -5.42
C ILE A 6 -3.86 -13.99 -4.10
N ASP A 7 -3.54 -13.37 -2.97
CA ASP A 7 -3.82 -13.90 -1.62
C ASP A 7 -5.17 -13.44 -1.05
N GLU A 8 -5.93 -12.63 -1.80
CA GLU A 8 -7.25 -12.15 -1.38
C GLU A 8 -8.34 -13.20 -1.61
N THR A 9 -9.35 -13.22 -0.75
CA THR A 9 -10.48 -14.18 -0.85
C THR A 9 -11.65 -13.66 -1.69
N SER A 10 -11.66 -12.36 -1.98
CA SER A 10 -12.74 -11.76 -2.77
C SER A 10 -12.58 -12.14 -4.25
N PRO A 11 -13.65 -12.65 -4.91
CA PRO A 11 -13.61 -12.97 -6.33
C PRO A 11 -13.28 -11.75 -7.20
N TYR A 12 -13.63 -10.54 -6.75
CA TYR A 12 -13.29 -9.30 -7.43
C TYR A 12 -11.78 -9.01 -7.41
N TRP A 13 -11.10 -9.24 -6.29
CA TRP A 13 -9.66 -8.99 -6.18
C TRP A 13 -8.82 -10.02 -6.93
N LEU A 14 -9.25 -11.28 -6.92
CA LEU A 14 -8.60 -12.36 -7.68
C LEU A 14 -8.67 -12.11 -9.19
N GLN A 15 -9.74 -11.47 -9.69
CA GLN A 15 -9.84 -11.05 -11.09
C GLN A 15 -8.74 -10.05 -11.48
N HIS A 16 -8.24 -9.27 -10.52
CA HIS A 16 -7.19 -8.26 -10.72
C HIS A 16 -5.79 -8.75 -10.32
N ALA A 17 -5.65 -9.99 -9.85
CA ALA A 17 -4.37 -10.54 -9.39
C ALA A 17 -3.31 -10.65 -10.49
N ASN A 18 -3.70 -10.71 -11.77
CA ASN A 18 -2.75 -10.81 -12.90
C ASN A 18 -2.49 -9.49 -13.63
N ASN A 19 -3.05 -8.38 -13.14
CA ASN A 19 -2.82 -7.08 -13.75
C ASN A 19 -1.38 -6.60 -13.49
N PRO A 20 -0.73 -5.94 -14.47
CA PRO A 20 0.62 -5.41 -14.31
C PRO A 20 0.69 -4.22 -13.31
N VAL A 21 -0.46 -3.75 -12.85
CA VAL A 21 -0.59 -2.67 -11.87
C VAL A 21 -0.51 -3.27 -10.46
N ASP A 22 0.49 -2.84 -9.69
CA ASP A 22 0.69 -3.23 -8.28
C ASP A 22 -0.30 -2.46 -7.38
N TRP A 23 -1.53 -2.95 -7.33
CA TRP A 23 -2.58 -2.51 -6.41
C TRP A 23 -2.22 -2.82 -4.96
N TYR A 24 -2.25 -1.80 -4.12
CA TYR A 24 -2.16 -1.94 -2.67
C TYR A 24 -3.57 -1.91 -2.07
N PRO A 25 -3.95 -2.88 -1.22
CA PRO A 25 -5.19 -2.76 -0.47
C PRO A 25 -5.14 -1.49 0.38
N TRP A 26 -6.28 -0.81 0.54
CA TRP A 26 -6.40 0.33 1.44
C TRP A 26 -6.32 -0.17 2.89
N GLY A 27 -5.10 -0.43 3.36
CA GLY A 27 -4.80 -0.95 4.69
C GLY A 27 -3.46 -0.40 5.18
N GLU A 28 -3.56 0.52 6.16
CA GLU A 28 -2.46 1.10 6.94
C GLU A 28 -1.26 1.67 6.16
N ARG A 29 -1.46 2.85 5.57
CA ARG A 29 -0.41 3.86 5.67
C ARG A 29 -0.35 4.33 7.13
N ARG A 30 0.35 3.60 8.01
CA ARG A 30 0.71 4.13 9.32
C ARG A 30 1.70 5.27 9.11
N TRP A 31 1.17 6.49 9.11
CA TRP A 31 1.97 7.69 9.30
C TRP A 31 2.50 7.67 10.74
N SER A 32 3.58 6.93 10.97
CA SER A 32 4.31 6.93 12.23
C SER A 32 5.52 7.83 12.08
N GLY A 33 5.34 9.13 12.36
CA GLY A 33 6.47 10.06 12.37
C GLY A 33 6.11 11.54 12.24
N ARG A 34 5.20 12.06 13.07
CA ARG A 34 5.33 13.46 13.49
C ARG A 34 6.58 13.52 14.38
N GLY A 35 7.66 14.16 13.92
CA GLY A 35 8.79 14.42 14.81
C GLY A 35 10.19 14.49 14.20
N GLN A 36 10.37 14.96 12.97
CA GLN A 36 11.65 15.58 12.62
C GLN A 36 11.51 17.09 12.78
N THR A 37 11.82 17.51 14.00
CA THR A 37 12.10 18.89 14.36
C THR A 37 13.16 19.43 13.40
N ILE A 38 12.72 20.18 12.38
CA ILE A 38 13.60 21.16 11.77
C ILE A 38 13.71 22.31 12.77
N SER A 39 14.72 22.24 13.64
CA SER A 39 15.16 23.39 14.44
C SER A 39 15.44 24.55 13.49
N PRO A 40 14.87 25.75 13.71
CA PRO A 40 15.24 26.90 12.91
C PRO A 40 16.67 27.27 13.30
N SER A 41 17.61 27.04 12.39
CA SER A 41 18.92 27.66 12.50
C SER A 41 18.84 28.98 11.74
N CYS A 42 18.64 30.06 12.51
CA CYS A 42 18.79 31.47 12.18
C CYS A 42 17.89 32.08 11.08
#